data_AF-A0A2V8QE02-F1
#
_entry.id   AF-A0A2V8QE02-F1
#
_cell.length_a   1.000
_cell.length_b   1.000
_cell.length_c   1.000
_cell.angle_alpha   90.00
_cell.angle_beta   90.00
_cell.angle_gamma   90.00
#
_symmetry.space_group_name_H-M   'P 1'
#
loop_
_entity.id
_entity.type
_entity.pdbx_description
1 polymer ?
#
loop_
_entity_poly.entity_id
_entity_poly.type
_entity_poly.pdbx_seq_one_letter_code
_entity_poly.pdbx_strand_id
1 'polypeptide(L)'
;MRISIRFLPLSILSAAILVCAACQSTNQNANTTATTSATPPGAQQLTQVSRPQTIEQMMKDRGEQDQAKPTLRIVSPANNATINGSTVEVKLELGGDLKGYMPHKDPATGKGNHIHVILDNEPYEAYYELNQGPFELRNVSEGWHTLRVFPSRPWHESYKNDGAFQMVEFTVKGGGDASKPTTTNSGDKMANPAKPESATASPTPSREGKDYSASQGGNIDRTKPLLTYSRPKGEYKGADADPIMIDFWLLNAKLQGDGGEYRVRYSVDGGQPTSLDKWEPIWLTGWINGKHRITLELIDPKTGNVVDNGGYNSTTREITISR
;
A
#
# COMPACT_ATOMS: atom_id res chain seq x y z
N MET A 1 78.13 13.00 15.24
CA MET A 1 78.81 11.93 16.00
C MET A 1 78.30 11.96 17.43
N ARG A 2 77.44 11.00 17.82
CA ARG A 2 77.45 10.32 19.11
C ARG A 2 76.26 9.35 19.17
N ILE A 3 76.65 8.08 19.15
CA ILE A 3 75.87 6.87 19.38
C ILE A 3 75.59 6.77 20.88
N SER A 4 74.38 6.39 21.27
CA SER A 4 74.11 5.92 22.64
C SER A 4 73.36 4.59 22.59
N ILE A 5 74.06 3.59 23.11
CA ILE A 5 73.70 2.18 23.24
C ILE A 5 72.96 1.97 24.57
N ARG A 6 71.90 1.15 24.50
CA ARG A 6 71.27 0.22 25.47
C ARG A 6 71.56 0.39 26.96
N PHE A 7 70.54 0.17 27.80
CA PHE A 7 70.48 -0.96 28.75
C PHE A 7 69.03 -1.18 29.25
N LEU A 8 68.57 -2.43 29.19
CA LEU A 8 67.40 -2.97 29.89
C LEU A 8 67.87 -3.41 31.29
N PRO A 9 67.02 -3.40 32.33
CA PRO A 9 66.48 -4.70 32.76
C PRO A 9 65.06 -4.69 33.35
N LEU A 10 64.37 -5.80 33.10
CA LEU A 10 63.61 -6.64 34.04
C LEU A 10 62.72 -5.95 35.10
N SER A 11 61.41 -6.12 35.01
CA SER A 11 60.49 -5.87 36.12
C SER A 11 59.52 -7.03 36.33
N ILE A 12 59.38 -7.35 37.61
CA ILE A 12 58.86 -8.56 38.21
C ILE A 12 57.35 -8.45 38.43
N LEU A 13 56.71 -9.60 38.27
CA LEU A 13 55.31 -9.94 38.52
C LEU A 13 54.88 -9.64 39.98
N SER A 14 53.78 -8.91 40.17
CA SER A 14 53.04 -8.88 41.44
C SER A 14 51.54 -8.77 41.17
N ALA A 15 50.81 -9.81 41.56
CA ALA A 15 49.36 -9.92 41.50
C ALA A 15 48.70 -9.14 42.65
N ALA A 16 47.63 -8.40 42.35
CA ALA A 16 46.73 -7.85 43.36
C ALA A 16 45.28 -8.17 42.94
N ILE A 17 44.66 -9.05 43.72
CA ILE A 17 43.27 -9.48 43.65
C ILE A 17 42.41 -8.37 44.26
N LEU A 18 41.44 -7.85 43.50
CA LEU A 18 40.43 -6.92 44.02
C LEU A 18 39.05 -7.60 43.97
N VAL A 19 38.53 -7.91 45.17
CA VAL A 19 37.19 -8.46 45.38
C VAL A 19 36.20 -7.31 45.40
N CYS A 20 35.34 -7.21 44.39
CA CYS A 20 34.16 -6.35 44.43
C CYS A 20 32.97 -7.16 44.96
N ALA A 21 32.54 -6.83 46.18
CA ALA A 21 31.24 -7.21 46.71
C ALA A 21 30.15 -6.38 46.02
N ALA A 22 29.15 -7.04 45.43
CA ALA A 22 27.93 -6.41 44.96
C ALA A 22 26.73 -7.12 45.60
N CYS A 23 25.86 -6.31 46.20
CA CYS A 23 24.75 -6.70 47.05
C CYS A 23 23.72 -7.58 46.33
N GLN A 24 23.26 -8.62 47.03
CA GLN A 24 22.09 -9.41 46.68
C GLN A 24 20.82 -8.57 46.88
N SER A 25 20.00 -8.46 45.84
CA SER A 25 18.61 -8.04 45.95
C SER A 25 17.75 -9.27 45.68
N THR A 26 17.11 -9.79 46.72
CA THR A 26 16.12 -10.88 46.64
C THR A 26 14.82 -10.34 46.05
N ASN A 27 14.51 -10.72 44.81
CA ASN A 27 13.16 -10.56 44.26
C ASN A 27 12.45 -11.92 44.25
N GLN A 28 11.59 -12.10 45.25
CA GLN A 28 10.59 -13.17 45.29
C GLN A 28 9.40 -12.72 44.43
N ASN A 29 9.24 -13.29 43.25
CA ASN A 29 7.94 -13.37 42.58
C ASN A 29 7.93 -14.60 41.66
N ALA A 30 7.47 -15.71 42.23
CA ALA A 30 7.10 -16.90 41.49
C ALA A 30 5.68 -16.71 40.94
N ASN A 31 5.59 -16.29 39.67
CA ASN A 31 4.41 -16.52 38.85
C ASN A 31 4.87 -17.13 37.53
N THR A 32 4.81 -18.45 37.47
CA THR A 32 5.03 -19.27 36.27
C THR A 32 3.92 -18.98 35.27
N THR A 33 4.16 -18.02 34.38
CA THR A 33 3.41 -17.93 33.12
C THR A 33 4.06 -18.92 32.16
N ALA A 34 3.30 -19.91 31.70
CA ALA A 34 3.72 -20.78 30.62
C ALA A 34 3.87 -19.93 29.35
N THR A 35 5.07 -19.41 29.11
CA THR A 35 5.43 -18.83 27.82
C THR A 35 5.57 -20.00 26.85
N THR A 36 4.53 -20.29 26.08
CA THR A 36 4.73 -21.02 24.83
C THR A 36 5.73 -20.20 24.02
N SER A 37 6.97 -20.68 23.95
CA SER A 37 7.98 -20.17 23.03
C SER A 37 7.47 -20.41 21.62
N ALA A 38 6.65 -19.48 21.11
CA ALA A 38 6.37 -19.41 19.70
C ALA A 38 7.71 -19.20 19.00
N THR A 39 8.07 -20.10 18.09
CA THR A 39 9.21 -19.90 17.20
C THR A 39 9.06 -18.50 16.59
N PRO A 40 10.09 -17.63 16.66
CA PRO A 40 10.05 -16.35 15.96
C PRO A 40 9.64 -16.61 14.50
N PRO A 41 8.71 -15.83 13.93
CA PRO A 41 8.39 -15.96 12.51
C PRO A 41 9.70 -16.00 11.73
N GLY A 42 9.83 -16.96 10.81
CA GLY A 42 11.02 -17.07 9.97
C GLY A 42 11.32 -15.71 9.33
N ALA A 43 12.59 -15.37 9.14
CA ALA A 43 12.92 -14.09 8.51
C ALA A 43 12.30 -14.04 7.10
N GLN A 44 11.52 -13.00 6.81
CA GLN A 44 10.92 -12.79 5.50
C GLN A 44 12.02 -12.60 4.46
N GLN A 45 12.11 -13.50 3.48
CA GLN A 45 13.03 -13.41 2.35
C GLN A 45 12.22 -13.41 1.05
N LEU A 46 12.11 -12.23 0.44
CA LEU A 46 11.38 -12.05 -0.81
C LEU A 46 12.33 -11.98 -1.99
N THR A 47 11.93 -12.61 -3.10
CA THR A 47 12.63 -12.51 -4.37
C THR A 47 11.68 -11.96 -5.42
N GLN A 48 12.15 -11.00 -6.23
CA GLN A 48 11.41 -10.57 -7.40
C GLN A 48 11.46 -11.65 -8.47
N VAL A 49 10.29 -12.05 -8.96
CA VAL A 49 10.13 -13.04 -10.03
C VAL A 49 9.48 -12.41 -11.26
N SER A 50 9.53 -13.12 -12.39
CA SER A 50 8.75 -12.75 -13.56
C SER A 50 7.25 -12.81 -13.26
N ARG A 51 6.46 -12.20 -14.14
CA ARG A 51 5.01 -12.33 -14.13
C ARG A 51 4.59 -13.80 -14.04
N PRO A 52 3.62 -14.17 -13.20
CA PRO A 52 3.17 -15.56 -13.10
C PRO A 52 2.58 -16.05 -14.42
N GLN A 53 2.82 -17.31 -14.75
CA GLN A 53 2.29 -17.95 -15.96
C GLN A 53 0.75 -17.92 -16.02
N THR A 54 0.08 -17.99 -14.88
CA THR A 54 -1.39 -17.86 -14.79
C THR A 54 -1.86 -16.48 -15.24
N ILE A 55 -1.10 -15.43 -14.91
CA ILE A 55 -1.39 -14.07 -15.37
C ILE A 55 -1.06 -13.95 -16.87
N GLU A 56 0.08 -14.44 -17.32
CA GLU A 56 0.44 -14.44 -18.76
C GLU A 56 -0.60 -15.16 -19.61
N GLN A 57 -1.14 -16.28 -19.14
CA GLN A 57 -2.20 -17.00 -19.82
C GLN A 57 -3.50 -16.19 -19.85
N MET A 58 -3.90 -15.58 -18.72
CA MET A 58 -5.06 -14.67 -18.71
C MET A 58 -4.87 -13.48 -19.66
N MET A 59 -3.65 -12.95 -19.77
CA MET A 59 -3.34 -11.89 -20.73
C MET A 59 -3.55 -12.36 -22.17
N LYS A 60 -3.05 -13.57 -22.48
CA LYS A 60 -3.23 -14.19 -23.80
C LYS A 60 -4.70 -14.46 -24.12
N ASP A 61 -5.47 -14.97 -23.18
CA ASP A 61 -6.89 -15.29 -23.34
C ASP A 61 -7.74 -14.02 -23.57
N ARG A 62 -7.32 -12.91 -22.98
CA ARG A 62 -7.95 -11.59 -23.18
C ARG A 62 -7.63 -10.95 -24.54
N GLY A 63 -6.60 -11.45 -25.23
CA GLY A 63 -6.24 -11.01 -26.58
C GLY A 63 -6.02 -9.49 -26.67
N GLU A 64 -6.71 -8.84 -27.61
CA GLU A 64 -6.55 -7.40 -27.89
C GLU A 64 -6.94 -6.50 -26.72
N GLN A 65 -7.78 -6.98 -25.79
CA GLN A 65 -8.23 -6.21 -24.63
C GLN A 65 -7.07 -5.77 -23.72
N ASP A 66 -5.95 -6.50 -23.73
CA ASP A 66 -4.78 -6.13 -22.94
C ASP A 66 -3.95 -5.01 -23.54
N GLN A 67 -4.13 -4.73 -24.83
CA GLN A 67 -3.57 -3.59 -25.53
C GLN A 67 -4.49 -2.36 -25.49
N ALA A 68 -5.59 -2.42 -24.73
CA ALA A 68 -6.50 -1.30 -24.55
C ALA A 68 -5.77 -0.11 -23.93
N LYS A 69 -6.23 1.09 -24.29
CA LYS A 69 -5.82 2.38 -23.72
C LYS A 69 -7.05 3.09 -23.15
N PRO A 70 -7.65 2.55 -22.08
CA PRO A 70 -8.82 3.16 -21.47
C PRO A 70 -8.48 4.54 -20.91
N THR A 71 -9.38 5.49 -21.12
CA THR A 71 -9.37 6.79 -20.46
C THR A 71 -10.58 6.90 -19.56
N LEU A 72 -10.44 7.66 -18.48
CA LEU A 72 -11.54 7.95 -17.57
C LEU A 72 -11.80 9.45 -17.53
N ARG A 73 -13.02 9.82 -17.16
CA ARG A 73 -13.37 11.16 -16.70
C ARG A 73 -14.25 11.05 -15.46
N ILE A 74 -13.87 11.73 -14.38
CA ILE A 74 -14.73 11.85 -13.20
C ILE A 74 -15.80 12.91 -13.51
N VAL A 75 -17.06 12.47 -13.62
CA VAL A 75 -18.23 13.32 -13.84
C VAL A 75 -18.77 13.82 -12.50
N SER A 76 -18.78 12.96 -11.48
CA SER A 76 -19.14 13.28 -10.10
C SER A 76 -18.19 12.56 -9.14
N PRO A 77 -17.73 13.20 -8.06
CA PRO A 77 -17.90 14.63 -7.78
C PRO A 77 -17.09 15.48 -8.78
N ALA A 78 -17.60 16.67 -9.11
CA ALA A 78 -16.84 17.62 -9.90
C ALA A 78 -15.62 18.12 -9.11
N ASN A 79 -14.54 18.50 -9.80
CA ASN A 79 -13.38 19.06 -9.12
C ASN A 79 -13.75 20.33 -8.36
N ASN A 80 -13.28 20.43 -7.12
CA ASN A 80 -13.58 21.46 -6.13
C ASN A 80 -15.06 21.56 -5.73
N ALA A 81 -15.87 20.50 -5.96
CA ALA A 81 -17.26 20.50 -5.53
C ALA A 81 -17.37 20.55 -4.00
N THR A 82 -18.43 21.22 -3.52
CA THR A 82 -18.88 21.09 -2.13
C THR A 82 -20.11 20.18 -2.10
N ILE A 83 -20.04 19.12 -1.31
CA ILE A 83 -21.09 18.12 -1.14
C ILE A 83 -21.67 18.30 0.26
N ASN A 84 -22.99 18.44 0.34
CA ASN A 84 -23.69 18.53 1.62
C ASN A 84 -24.18 17.14 2.03
N GLY A 85 -23.85 16.71 3.25
CA GLY A 85 -24.13 15.38 3.76
C GLY A 85 -23.00 14.38 3.50
N SER A 86 -23.15 13.16 4.01
CA SER A 86 -22.07 12.17 4.10
C SER A 86 -22.00 11.17 2.94
N THR A 87 -22.81 11.37 1.88
CA THR A 87 -22.86 10.48 0.72
C THR A 87 -22.31 11.20 -0.51
N VAL A 88 -21.34 10.57 -1.17
CA VAL A 88 -20.67 11.09 -2.36
C VAL A 88 -20.90 10.13 -3.52
N GLU A 89 -21.63 10.58 -4.54
CA GLU A 89 -21.80 9.83 -5.78
C GLU A 89 -20.53 9.92 -6.63
N VAL A 90 -19.99 8.75 -6.99
CA VAL A 90 -18.90 8.59 -7.94
C VAL A 90 -19.45 8.16 -9.28
N LYS A 91 -19.45 9.09 -10.24
CA LYS A 91 -19.86 8.85 -11.62
C LYS A 91 -18.66 9.02 -12.54
N LEU A 92 -18.40 7.99 -13.33
CA LEU A 92 -17.27 7.95 -14.25
C LEU A 92 -17.77 7.79 -15.68
N GLU A 93 -17.08 8.43 -16.62
CA GLU A 93 -17.18 8.11 -18.04
C GLU A 93 -15.92 7.37 -18.47
N LEU A 94 -16.13 6.29 -19.22
CA LEU A 94 -15.07 5.47 -19.81
C LEU A 94 -14.95 5.78 -21.30
N GLY A 95 -13.73 5.99 -21.78
CA GLY A 95 -13.43 6.25 -23.19
C GLY A 95 -12.06 5.70 -23.60
N GLY A 96 -11.56 6.18 -24.74
CA GLY A 96 -10.27 5.76 -25.30
C GLY A 96 -10.38 4.58 -26.27
N ASP A 97 -9.23 3.99 -26.62
CA ASP A 97 -9.17 2.78 -27.44
C ASP A 97 -9.40 1.56 -26.55
N LEU A 98 -10.66 1.14 -26.42
CA LEU A 98 -11.05 0.16 -25.42
C LEU A 98 -10.70 -1.28 -25.81
N LYS A 99 -10.63 -1.63 -27.10
CA LYS A 99 -10.39 -3.03 -27.54
C LYS A 99 -11.21 -4.08 -26.77
N GLY A 100 -12.47 -3.77 -26.48
CA GLY A 100 -13.37 -4.61 -25.67
C GLY A 100 -13.20 -4.51 -24.15
N TYR A 101 -12.33 -3.64 -23.64
CA TYR A 101 -12.24 -3.31 -22.22
C TYR A 101 -13.56 -2.69 -21.76
N MET A 102 -14.19 -3.36 -20.81
CA MET A 102 -15.40 -2.89 -20.15
C MET A 102 -15.37 -3.39 -18.71
N PRO A 103 -15.49 -2.50 -17.70
CA PRO A 103 -15.71 -2.90 -16.33
C PRO A 103 -16.95 -3.78 -16.23
N HIS A 104 -16.77 -4.97 -15.65
CA HIS A 104 -17.82 -5.91 -15.36
C HIS A 104 -17.26 -7.03 -14.50
N LYS A 105 -17.97 -7.46 -13.47
CA LYS A 105 -17.59 -8.62 -12.66
C LYS A 105 -18.26 -9.87 -13.20
N ASP A 106 -17.48 -10.82 -13.69
CA ASP A 106 -17.99 -12.14 -14.04
C ASP A 106 -18.51 -12.84 -12.76
N PRO A 107 -19.80 -13.18 -12.68
CA PRO A 107 -20.37 -13.82 -11.51
C PRO A 107 -19.82 -15.23 -11.24
N ALA A 108 -19.30 -15.93 -12.26
CA ALA A 108 -18.77 -17.28 -12.10
C ALA A 108 -17.37 -17.28 -11.45
N THR A 109 -16.51 -16.37 -11.88
CA THR A 109 -15.12 -16.28 -11.41
C THR A 109 -14.92 -15.26 -10.30
N GLY A 110 -15.86 -14.33 -10.13
CA GLY A 110 -15.73 -13.18 -9.24
C GLY A 110 -14.64 -12.19 -9.67
N LYS A 111 -14.13 -12.31 -10.90
CA LYS A 111 -13.06 -11.48 -11.47
C LYS A 111 -13.60 -10.65 -12.62
N GLY A 112 -12.88 -9.61 -12.99
CA GLY A 112 -13.29 -8.78 -14.12
C GLY A 112 -12.53 -7.47 -14.20
N ASN A 113 -12.62 -6.82 -15.35
CA ASN A 113 -12.13 -5.45 -15.44
C ASN A 113 -12.90 -4.57 -14.46
N HIS A 114 -12.22 -3.61 -13.87
CA HIS A 114 -12.82 -2.72 -12.89
C HIS A 114 -12.02 -1.43 -12.78
N ILE A 115 -12.61 -0.45 -12.13
CA ILE A 115 -11.92 0.79 -11.79
C ILE A 115 -11.50 0.71 -10.33
N HIS A 116 -10.23 0.99 -10.02
CA HIS A 116 -9.81 1.25 -8.64
C HIS A 116 -10.33 2.63 -8.26
N VAL A 117 -11.10 2.72 -7.20
CA VAL A 117 -11.60 3.97 -6.63
C VAL A 117 -10.96 4.17 -5.27
N ILE A 118 -10.20 5.24 -5.10
CA ILE A 118 -9.43 5.52 -3.89
C ILE A 118 -9.88 6.86 -3.32
N LEU A 119 -10.36 6.85 -2.08
CA LEU A 119 -10.66 8.06 -1.30
C LEU A 119 -9.45 8.38 -0.43
N ASP A 120 -8.98 9.62 -0.50
CA ASP A 120 -7.78 10.12 0.19
C ASP A 120 -6.61 9.16 -0.01
N ASN A 121 -5.86 8.83 1.04
CA ASN A 121 -4.79 7.85 0.99
C ASN A 121 -5.20 6.48 1.58
N GLU A 122 -6.45 6.08 1.39
CA GLU A 122 -6.97 4.77 1.77
C GLU A 122 -6.72 3.71 0.67
N PRO A 123 -6.93 2.42 0.95
CA PRO A 123 -6.95 1.38 -0.09
C PRO A 123 -8.08 1.62 -1.10
N TYR A 124 -7.89 1.11 -2.32
CA TYR A 124 -8.95 1.20 -3.34
C TYR A 124 -10.13 0.30 -3.00
N GLU A 125 -11.32 0.62 -3.50
CA GLU A 125 -12.37 -0.36 -3.76
C GLU A 125 -12.63 -0.49 -5.26
N ALA A 126 -13.09 -1.67 -5.66
CA ALA A 126 -13.26 -2.01 -7.07
C ALA A 126 -14.67 -1.65 -7.55
N TYR A 127 -14.75 -0.74 -8.52
CA TYR A 127 -15.98 -0.38 -9.21
C TYR A 127 -16.13 -1.17 -10.51
N TYR A 128 -17.00 -2.18 -10.49
CA TYR A 128 -17.20 -3.11 -11.61
C TYR A 128 -18.31 -2.68 -12.58
N GLU A 129 -19.40 -2.08 -12.11
CA GLU A 129 -20.63 -1.94 -12.92
C GLU A 129 -20.97 -0.47 -13.21
N LEU A 130 -20.22 0.16 -14.12
CA LEU A 130 -20.38 1.59 -14.45
C LEU A 130 -21.80 1.96 -14.93
N ASN A 131 -22.59 1.00 -15.40
CA ASN A 131 -23.90 1.20 -16.02
C ASN A 131 -25.09 0.73 -15.16
N GLN A 132 -24.87 0.15 -13.97
CA GLN A 132 -25.95 -0.48 -13.18
C GLN A 132 -26.45 0.36 -11.99
N GLY A 133 -25.84 1.52 -11.72
CA GLY A 133 -26.26 2.42 -10.64
C GLY A 133 -25.09 3.29 -10.15
N PRO A 134 -25.34 4.23 -9.23
CA PRO A 134 -24.28 5.04 -8.67
C PRO A 134 -23.36 4.18 -7.80
N PHE A 135 -22.06 4.30 -8.01
CA PHE A 135 -21.09 3.92 -6.98
C PHE A 135 -21.08 5.05 -5.96
N GLU A 136 -21.40 4.74 -4.71
CA GLU A 136 -21.47 5.77 -3.66
C GLU A 136 -20.41 5.50 -2.61
N LEU A 137 -19.77 6.56 -2.15
CA LEU A 137 -19.05 6.57 -0.87
C LEU A 137 -20.03 7.05 0.19
N ARG A 138 -20.26 6.24 1.22
CA ARG A 138 -21.19 6.49 2.32
C ARG A 138 -20.44 6.72 3.61
N ASN A 139 -20.97 7.60 4.45
CA ASN A 139 -20.34 8.03 5.69
C ASN A 139 -18.93 8.63 5.44
N VAL A 140 -18.80 9.43 4.38
CA VAL A 140 -17.59 10.24 4.14
C VAL A 140 -17.56 11.34 5.20
N SER A 141 -16.44 11.46 5.91
CA SER A 141 -16.28 12.45 6.99
C SER A 141 -16.43 13.88 6.48
N GLU A 142 -16.71 14.82 7.38
CA GLU A 142 -16.62 16.24 7.05
C GLU A 142 -15.18 16.65 6.75
N GLY A 143 -14.98 17.50 5.75
CA GLY A 143 -13.66 18.03 5.41
C GLY A 143 -13.33 17.96 3.93
N TRP A 144 -12.06 18.23 3.63
CA TRP A 144 -11.50 18.15 2.29
C TRP A 144 -11.08 16.71 1.98
N HIS A 145 -11.32 16.28 0.74
CA HIS A 145 -11.05 14.93 0.27
C HIS A 145 -10.45 14.91 -1.13
N THR A 146 -9.65 13.89 -1.41
CA THR A 146 -9.18 13.54 -2.76
C THR A 146 -9.86 12.26 -3.24
N LEU A 147 -10.34 12.23 -4.47
CA LEU A 147 -10.75 11.00 -5.17
C LEU A 147 -9.77 10.71 -6.29
N ARG A 148 -9.20 9.51 -6.30
CA ARG A 148 -8.32 9.01 -7.38
C ARG A 148 -8.94 7.76 -8.00
N VAL A 149 -8.92 7.69 -9.33
CA VAL A 149 -9.42 6.53 -10.06
C VAL A 149 -8.51 6.13 -11.20
N PHE A 150 -8.41 4.83 -11.47
CA PHE A 150 -7.76 4.31 -12.67
C PHE A 150 -8.31 2.92 -13.05
N PRO A 151 -8.36 2.60 -14.36
CA PRO A 151 -8.81 1.31 -14.86
C PRO A 151 -7.79 0.20 -14.56
N SER A 152 -8.30 -0.98 -14.26
CA SER A 152 -7.54 -2.14 -13.82
C SER A 152 -8.03 -3.43 -14.45
N ARG A 153 -7.09 -4.35 -14.66
CA ARG A 153 -7.31 -5.69 -15.21
C ARG A 153 -8.01 -6.61 -14.19
N PRO A 154 -8.47 -7.82 -14.58
CA PRO A 154 -9.09 -8.79 -13.66
C PRO A 154 -8.23 -9.21 -12.47
N TRP A 155 -6.91 -9.15 -12.59
CA TRP A 155 -5.95 -9.36 -11.49
C TRP A 155 -5.44 -8.05 -10.88
N HIS A 156 -6.17 -6.96 -11.10
CA HIS A 156 -6.01 -5.63 -10.52
C HIS A 156 -4.74 -4.86 -10.91
N GLU A 157 -4.04 -5.29 -11.96
CA GLU A 157 -2.97 -4.49 -12.54
C GLU A 157 -3.55 -3.29 -13.25
N SER A 158 -3.06 -2.10 -12.89
CA SER A 158 -3.46 -0.83 -13.49
C SER A 158 -3.07 -0.72 -14.97
N TYR A 159 -3.92 -0.05 -15.75
CA TYR A 159 -3.54 0.48 -17.05
C TYR A 159 -2.77 1.81 -16.86
N LYS A 160 -1.57 1.89 -17.42
CA LYS A 160 -0.62 3.01 -17.28
C LYS A 160 -0.48 3.78 -18.59
N ASN A 161 -1.60 4.26 -19.12
CA ASN A 161 -1.64 5.12 -20.31
C ASN A 161 -2.16 6.52 -19.97
N ASP A 162 -1.85 7.48 -20.82
CA ASP A 162 -2.38 8.84 -20.72
C ASP A 162 -3.91 8.82 -20.67
N GLY A 163 -4.48 9.59 -19.75
CA GLY A 163 -5.93 9.68 -19.52
C GLY A 163 -6.53 8.55 -18.66
N ALA A 164 -5.79 7.49 -18.34
CA ALA A 164 -6.30 6.40 -17.50
C ALA A 164 -6.49 6.83 -16.04
N PHE A 165 -5.54 7.60 -15.49
CA PHE A 165 -5.65 8.14 -14.14
C PHE A 165 -6.42 9.45 -14.13
N GLN A 166 -7.38 9.54 -13.22
CA GLN A 166 -8.11 10.77 -12.95
C GLN A 166 -8.07 11.06 -11.45
N MET A 167 -8.06 12.35 -11.13
CA MET A 167 -8.10 12.82 -9.76
C MET A 167 -8.94 14.08 -9.66
N VAL A 168 -9.77 14.15 -8.64
CA VAL A 168 -10.50 15.35 -8.24
C VAL A 168 -10.37 15.57 -6.74
N GLU A 169 -10.51 16.81 -6.34
CA GLU A 169 -10.61 17.23 -4.96
C GLU A 169 -12.02 17.72 -4.69
N PHE A 170 -12.56 17.49 -3.50
CA PHE A 170 -13.89 17.96 -3.14
C PHE A 170 -13.97 18.19 -1.61
N THR A 171 -15.03 18.84 -1.16
CA THR A 171 -15.26 19.12 0.27
C THR A 171 -16.62 18.60 0.68
N VAL A 172 -16.68 17.88 1.79
CA VAL A 172 -17.91 17.43 2.43
C VAL A 172 -18.27 18.36 3.60
N LYS A 173 -19.53 18.77 3.70
CA LYS A 173 -20.08 19.59 4.80
C LYS A 173 -21.20 18.84 5.52
N GLY A 174 -21.18 18.85 6.87
CA GLY A 174 -22.15 18.12 7.68
C GLY A 174 -22.03 16.61 7.51
N GLY A 175 -20.78 16.13 7.41
CA GLY A 175 -20.41 14.80 6.93
C GLY A 175 -20.73 13.64 7.89
N GLY A 176 -20.05 12.51 7.66
CA GLY A 176 -20.29 11.24 8.31
C GLY A 176 -19.97 11.21 9.80
N ASP A 177 -20.54 10.22 10.47
CA ASP A 177 -20.24 9.89 11.85
C ASP A 177 -18.77 9.48 11.97
N ALA A 178 -17.99 10.29 12.68
CA ALA A 178 -16.55 10.12 12.82
C ALA A 178 -16.14 8.84 13.56
N SER A 179 -17.08 8.15 14.23
CA SER A 179 -16.84 6.85 14.87
C SER A 179 -17.03 5.66 13.91
N LYS A 180 -17.65 5.88 12.75
CA LYS A 180 -17.97 4.84 11.77
C LYS A 180 -17.07 4.92 10.54
N PRO A 181 -16.77 3.78 9.90
CA PRO A 181 -15.98 3.78 8.67
C PRO A 181 -16.74 4.42 7.51
N THR A 182 -16.00 4.93 6.53
CA THR A 182 -16.55 5.17 5.20
C THR A 182 -16.72 3.83 4.48
N THR A 183 -17.82 3.67 3.76
CA THR A 183 -18.14 2.44 3.03
C THR A 183 -18.57 2.72 1.60
N THR A 184 -18.59 1.71 0.74
CA THR A 184 -19.30 1.76 -0.55
C THR A 184 -20.81 1.58 -0.34
N ASN A 185 -21.62 1.78 -1.38
CA ASN A 185 -23.04 1.40 -1.36
C ASN A 185 -23.30 -0.10 -1.16
N SER A 186 -22.33 -0.97 -1.48
CA SER A 186 -22.35 -2.41 -1.16
C SER A 186 -21.95 -2.73 0.29
N GLY A 187 -21.51 -1.73 1.06
CA GLY A 187 -21.09 -1.89 2.45
C GLY A 187 -19.64 -2.37 2.62
N ASP A 188 -18.83 -2.30 1.56
CA ASP A 188 -17.40 -2.57 1.61
C ASP A 188 -16.69 -1.38 2.25
N LYS A 189 -15.71 -1.66 3.11
CA LYS A 189 -15.05 -0.63 3.94
C LYS A 189 -13.96 0.08 3.13
N MET A 190 -14.18 1.37 2.87
CA MET A 190 -13.27 2.25 2.13
C MET A 190 -12.22 2.90 3.04
N ALA A 191 -12.66 3.46 4.17
CA ALA A 191 -11.79 4.22 5.08
C ALA A 191 -12.07 3.86 6.52
N ASN A 192 -11.03 3.91 7.36
CA ASN A 192 -11.21 3.81 8.80
C ASN A 192 -11.82 5.10 9.38
N PRO A 193 -12.56 5.00 10.50
CA PRO A 193 -13.05 6.18 11.20
C PRO A 193 -11.91 7.09 11.65
N ALA A 194 -12.14 8.41 11.60
CA ALA A 194 -11.20 9.41 12.09
C ALA A 194 -10.99 9.33 13.62
N LYS A 195 -12.01 8.85 14.36
CA LYS A 195 -11.91 8.51 15.78
C LYS A 195 -12.21 7.01 15.97
N PRO A 196 -11.21 6.17 16.28
CA PRO A 196 -11.44 4.74 16.41
C PRO A 196 -12.39 4.44 17.58
N GLU A 197 -13.43 3.64 17.33
CA GLU A 197 -14.13 2.91 18.40
C GLU A 197 -13.23 1.79 18.93
N SER A 198 -13.37 1.45 20.21
CA SER A 198 -12.66 0.33 20.83
C SER A 198 -13.02 -0.96 20.09
N ALA A 199 -12.05 -1.56 19.43
CA ALA A 199 -12.26 -2.65 18.49
C ALA A 199 -12.90 -3.87 19.17
N THR A 200 -14.13 -4.22 18.76
CA THR A 200 -14.69 -5.55 18.99
C THR A 200 -14.83 -6.24 17.64
N ALA A 201 -14.01 -7.28 17.44
CA ALA A 201 -13.96 -8.05 16.21
C ALA A 201 -15.31 -8.76 15.98
N SER A 202 -15.99 -8.43 14.88
CA SER A 202 -17.16 -9.18 14.41
C SER A 202 -16.75 -10.16 13.30
N PRO A 203 -17.22 -11.42 13.31
CA PRO A 203 -16.91 -12.40 12.29
C PRO A 203 -17.91 -12.32 11.14
N THR A 204 -17.46 -11.90 9.95
CA THR A 204 -18.26 -11.95 8.70
C THR A 204 -17.27 -12.28 7.56
N PRO A 205 -17.67 -13.02 6.51
CA PRO A 205 -16.75 -13.82 5.69
C PRO A 205 -15.82 -12.97 4.81
N SER A 206 -14.78 -13.63 4.27
CA SER A 206 -13.63 -13.07 3.54
C SER A 206 -13.97 -11.87 2.63
N ARG A 207 -13.81 -10.66 3.18
CA ARG A 207 -13.73 -9.39 2.45
C ARG A 207 -12.26 -9.11 2.12
N GLU A 208 -12.00 -8.39 1.03
CA GLU A 208 -10.66 -7.92 0.66
C GLU A 208 -10.09 -6.85 1.62
N GLY A 209 -10.72 -6.61 2.79
CA GLY A 209 -10.31 -5.61 3.75
C GLY A 209 -10.35 -6.11 5.20
N LYS A 210 -9.19 -6.14 5.85
CA LYS A 210 -9.07 -6.05 7.31
C LYS A 210 -8.67 -4.61 7.66
N ASP A 211 -8.96 -4.19 8.89
CA ASP A 211 -8.88 -2.81 9.40
C ASP A 211 -7.64 -2.00 8.96
N TYR A 212 -7.86 -0.75 8.51
CA TYR A 212 -6.89 -0.07 7.66
C TYR A 212 -6.05 1.09 8.20
N SER A 213 -6.04 1.53 9.45
CA SER A 213 -5.55 2.88 9.83
C SER A 213 -6.23 4.02 9.06
N ALA A 214 -6.42 5.17 9.71
CA ALA A 214 -6.98 6.33 9.03
C ALA A 214 -5.96 6.92 8.03
N SER A 215 -6.45 7.40 6.89
CA SER A 215 -5.68 8.16 5.90
C SER A 215 -4.81 9.22 6.57
N GLN A 216 -3.56 9.30 6.13
CA GLN A 216 -2.61 10.37 6.48
C GLN A 216 -2.46 11.39 5.32
N GLY A 217 -3.30 11.28 4.28
CA GLY A 217 -3.27 12.16 3.13
C GLY A 217 -3.78 13.56 3.46
N GLY A 218 -3.01 14.59 3.11
CA GLY A 218 -3.38 16.00 3.20
C GLY A 218 -3.68 16.60 1.83
N ASN A 219 -3.48 17.92 1.69
CA ASN A 219 -3.68 18.61 0.42
C ASN A 219 -2.63 18.19 -0.62
N ILE A 220 -3.07 17.95 -1.85
CA ILE A 220 -2.20 17.58 -2.97
C ILE A 220 -1.90 18.83 -3.81
N ASP A 221 -0.65 18.99 -4.22
CA ASP A 221 -0.29 19.84 -5.34
C ASP A 221 -0.30 18.98 -6.62
N ARG A 222 -1.31 19.21 -7.46
CA ARG A 222 -1.56 18.45 -8.69
C ARG A 222 -0.50 18.65 -9.76
N THR A 223 0.39 19.63 -9.59
CA THR A 223 1.52 19.88 -10.51
C THR A 223 2.79 19.17 -10.07
N LYS A 224 2.84 18.67 -8.82
CA LYS A 224 3.97 17.93 -8.28
C LYS A 224 3.87 16.43 -8.58
N PRO A 225 5.01 15.72 -8.50
CA PRO A 225 5.05 14.26 -8.55
C PRO A 225 4.15 13.63 -7.48
N LEU A 226 3.40 12.60 -7.86
CA LEU A 226 2.50 11.89 -6.98
C LEU A 226 2.56 10.39 -7.25
N LEU A 227 2.70 9.62 -6.18
CA LEU A 227 2.59 8.16 -6.13
C LEU A 227 1.24 7.77 -5.54
N THR A 228 0.56 6.85 -6.22
CA THR A 228 -0.67 6.24 -5.75
C THR A 228 -0.43 4.75 -5.54
N TYR A 229 -0.48 4.31 -4.28
CA TYR A 229 -0.38 2.90 -3.91
C TYR A 229 -1.63 2.16 -4.41
N SER A 230 -1.46 1.17 -5.29
CA SER A 230 -2.56 0.33 -5.78
C SER A 230 -2.60 -1.01 -5.04
N ARG A 231 -1.50 -1.76 -5.07
CA ARG A 231 -1.41 -3.10 -4.47
C ARG A 231 -0.05 -3.37 -3.84
N PRO A 232 0.02 -4.28 -2.85
CA PRO A 232 -1.04 -5.17 -2.35
C PRO A 232 -1.96 -4.58 -1.24
N LYS A 233 -3.14 -5.20 -1.03
CA LYS A 233 -4.05 -4.90 0.10
C LYS A 233 -4.72 -6.18 0.61
N GLY A 234 -5.14 -6.18 1.86
CA GLY A 234 -6.08 -7.18 2.37
C GLY A 234 -5.45 -8.53 2.69
N GLU A 235 -6.16 -9.61 2.39
CA GLU A 235 -5.78 -10.98 2.74
C GLU A 235 -5.52 -11.80 1.48
N TYR A 236 -4.41 -12.55 1.49
CA TYR A 236 -4.00 -13.44 0.41
C TYR A 236 -3.96 -14.89 0.90
N LYS A 237 -4.58 -15.81 0.15
CA LYS A 237 -4.72 -17.23 0.53
C LYS A 237 -4.34 -18.17 -0.60
N GLY A 238 -3.86 -19.37 -0.24
CA GLY A 238 -3.59 -20.45 -1.18
C GLY A 238 -2.72 -19.98 -2.36
N ALA A 239 -3.20 -20.19 -3.59
CA ALA A 239 -2.47 -19.84 -4.81
C ALA A 239 -2.31 -18.32 -5.02
N ASP A 240 -3.16 -17.47 -4.44
CA ASP A 240 -3.04 -16.02 -4.57
C ASP A 240 -1.97 -15.43 -3.62
N ALA A 241 -1.50 -16.21 -2.63
CA ALA A 241 -0.47 -15.82 -1.67
C ALA A 241 0.97 -15.96 -2.17
N ASP A 242 1.17 -16.47 -3.40
CA ASP A 242 2.49 -16.55 -4.02
C ASP A 242 2.43 -16.63 -5.56
N PRO A 243 3.07 -15.70 -6.30
CA PRO A 243 3.65 -14.44 -5.85
C PRO A 243 2.60 -13.33 -5.72
N ILE A 244 2.91 -12.33 -4.90
CA ILE A 244 2.05 -11.15 -4.70
C ILE A 244 2.58 -9.97 -5.54
N MET A 245 1.67 -9.31 -6.26
CA MET A 245 1.97 -8.14 -7.07
C MET A 245 2.09 -6.87 -6.21
N ILE A 246 3.14 -6.10 -6.47
CA ILE A 246 3.23 -4.68 -6.08
C ILE A 246 2.90 -3.86 -7.32
N ASP A 247 1.87 -3.01 -7.22
CA ASP A 247 1.45 -2.12 -8.30
C ASP A 247 1.18 -0.71 -7.78
N PHE A 248 1.44 0.29 -8.62
CA PHE A 248 1.31 1.70 -8.29
C PHE A 248 1.12 2.58 -9.53
N TRP A 249 0.57 3.76 -9.31
CA TRP A 249 0.38 4.79 -10.34
C TRP A 249 1.24 6.02 -10.06
N LEU A 250 1.76 6.64 -11.12
CA LEU A 250 2.58 7.85 -11.04
C LEU A 250 1.95 8.99 -11.83
N LEU A 251 1.79 10.15 -11.20
CA LEU A 251 1.38 11.38 -11.85
C LEU A 251 2.54 12.39 -11.75
N ASN A 252 2.86 13.08 -12.86
CA ASN A 252 3.96 14.04 -12.97
C ASN A 252 5.33 13.51 -12.50
N ALA A 253 5.53 12.20 -12.56
CA ALA A 253 6.76 11.56 -12.15
C ALA A 253 7.18 10.54 -13.22
N LYS A 254 8.43 10.63 -13.66
CA LYS A 254 9.03 9.66 -14.57
C LYS A 254 10.23 9.02 -13.89
N LEU A 255 10.33 7.70 -13.93
CA LEU A 255 11.38 6.96 -13.23
C LEU A 255 12.69 6.93 -14.02
N GLN A 256 13.82 6.81 -13.32
CA GLN A 256 15.16 6.84 -13.92
C GLN A 256 15.35 5.78 -15.02
N GLY A 257 14.84 4.57 -14.83
CA GLY A 257 14.91 3.49 -15.83
C GLY A 257 14.05 3.74 -17.07
N ASP A 258 13.08 4.65 -16.98
CA ASP A 258 12.28 5.13 -18.11
C ASP A 258 12.86 6.44 -18.70
N GLY A 259 14.03 6.89 -18.25
CA GLY A 259 14.66 8.15 -18.66
C GLY A 259 14.04 9.38 -18.00
N GLY A 260 13.61 9.26 -16.75
CA GLY A 260 13.16 10.35 -15.89
C GLY A 260 14.13 10.66 -14.75
N GLU A 261 13.63 11.35 -13.73
CA GLU A 261 14.45 11.86 -12.61
C GLU A 261 14.15 11.18 -11.28
N TYR A 262 13.01 10.50 -11.14
CA TYR A 262 12.55 9.96 -9.86
C TYR A 262 12.83 8.47 -9.71
N ARG A 263 12.65 7.95 -8.50
CA ARG A 263 12.73 6.53 -8.20
C ARG A 263 11.60 6.15 -7.25
N VAL A 264 10.99 4.99 -7.47
CA VAL A 264 10.14 4.38 -6.44
C VAL A 264 10.99 3.38 -5.66
N ARG A 265 10.74 3.23 -4.36
CA ARG A 265 11.29 2.11 -3.59
C ARG A 265 10.20 1.44 -2.78
N TYR A 266 10.38 0.15 -2.52
CA TYR A 266 9.54 -0.61 -1.61
C TYR A 266 10.35 -1.18 -0.45
N SER A 267 9.75 -1.28 0.73
CA SER A 267 10.29 -2.07 1.84
C SER A 267 9.20 -2.97 2.43
N VAL A 268 9.61 -4.13 2.94
CA VAL A 268 8.72 -5.10 3.60
C VAL A 268 9.20 -5.32 5.03
N ASP A 269 8.28 -5.22 5.98
CA ASP A 269 8.51 -5.42 7.43
C ASP A 269 9.66 -4.58 8.00
N GLY A 270 9.84 -3.36 7.49
CA GLY A 270 10.92 -2.46 7.89
C GLY A 270 12.31 -2.90 7.42
N GLY A 271 12.40 -3.89 6.53
CA GLY A 271 13.62 -4.32 5.88
C GLY A 271 14.22 -3.26 4.94
N GLN A 272 15.40 -3.56 4.39
CA GLN A 272 16.10 -2.64 3.50
C GLN A 272 15.25 -2.31 2.26
N PRO A 273 15.08 -1.02 1.91
CA PRO A 273 14.32 -0.64 0.73
C PRO A 273 14.98 -1.12 -0.58
N THR A 274 14.17 -1.64 -1.50
CA THR A 274 14.58 -2.03 -2.85
C THR A 274 14.03 -1.03 -3.86
N SER A 275 14.89 -0.61 -4.79
CA SER A 275 14.55 0.40 -5.80
C SER A 275 13.81 -0.21 -6.99
N LEU A 276 12.79 0.50 -7.47
CA LEU A 276 12.07 0.24 -8.70
C LEU A 276 12.37 1.37 -9.67
N ASP A 277 13.04 1.05 -10.76
CA ASP A 277 13.48 2.05 -11.75
C ASP A 277 12.52 2.18 -12.95
N LYS A 278 11.53 1.29 -13.06
CA LYS A 278 10.53 1.28 -14.14
C LYS A 278 9.13 1.39 -13.60
N TRP A 279 8.27 2.11 -14.32
CA TRP A 279 6.86 2.23 -13.97
C TRP A 279 6.05 1.02 -14.45
N GLU A 280 6.28 -0.13 -13.81
CA GLU A 280 5.64 -1.40 -14.09
C GLU A 280 5.38 -2.17 -12.78
N PRO A 281 4.39 -3.08 -12.74
CA PRO A 281 4.21 -3.93 -11.56
C PRO A 281 5.37 -4.91 -11.41
N ILE A 282 5.69 -5.25 -10.17
CA ILE A 282 6.61 -6.34 -9.84
C ILE A 282 5.89 -7.45 -9.09
N TRP A 283 6.46 -8.65 -9.11
CA TRP A 283 5.92 -9.82 -8.42
C TRP A 283 6.94 -10.35 -7.43
N LEU A 284 6.55 -10.46 -6.17
CA LEU A 284 7.40 -10.96 -5.09
C LEU A 284 6.96 -12.34 -4.65
N THR A 285 7.91 -13.28 -4.61
CA THR A 285 7.71 -14.64 -4.09
C THR A 285 8.40 -14.86 -2.75
N GLY A 286 8.02 -15.93 -2.04
CA GLY A 286 8.65 -16.34 -0.78
C GLY A 286 7.99 -15.75 0.48
N TRP A 287 6.75 -15.30 0.37
CA TRP A 287 5.99 -14.79 1.51
C TRP A 287 5.73 -15.86 2.58
N ILE A 288 5.95 -15.51 3.84
CA ILE A 288 5.60 -16.39 4.96
C ILE A 288 4.16 -16.10 5.44
N ASN A 289 3.58 -17.03 6.20
CA ASN A 289 2.26 -16.80 6.79
C ASN A 289 2.34 -15.73 7.90
N GLY A 290 1.36 -14.84 7.94
CA GLY A 290 1.29 -13.79 8.95
C GLY A 290 0.91 -12.42 8.39
N LYS A 291 1.09 -11.39 9.21
CA LYS A 291 0.89 -9.99 8.83
C LYS A 291 2.20 -9.42 8.30
N HIS A 292 2.13 -8.72 7.18
CA HIS A 292 3.27 -8.03 6.58
C HIS A 292 2.94 -6.58 6.30
N ARG A 293 3.92 -5.70 6.48
CA ARG A 293 3.81 -4.28 6.18
C ARG A 293 4.66 -3.94 4.96
N ILE A 294 4.02 -3.38 3.93
CA ILE A 294 4.68 -2.96 2.70
C ILE A 294 4.61 -1.44 2.61
N THR A 295 5.76 -0.79 2.52
CA THR A 295 5.85 0.67 2.29
C THR A 295 6.29 0.92 0.86
N LEU A 296 5.59 1.79 0.13
CA LEU A 296 6.02 2.35 -1.15
C LEU A 296 6.32 3.83 -1.01
N GLU A 297 7.45 4.26 -1.58
CA GLU A 297 7.90 5.64 -1.50
C GLU A 297 8.39 6.16 -2.85
N LEU A 298 8.03 7.40 -3.18
CA LEU A 298 8.58 8.14 -4.32
C LEU A 298 9.72 9.04 -3.85
N ILE A 299 10.91 8.78 -4.34
CA ILE A 299 12.16 9.40 -3.91
C ILE A 299 12.67 10.34 -5.00
N ASP A 300 13.18 11.50 -4.59
CA ASP A 300 14.07 12.32 -5.41
C ASP A 300 15.51 11.84 -5.20
N PRO A 301 16.14 11.17 -6.18
CA PRO A 301 17.50 10.66 -6.06
C PRO A 301 18.56 11.75 -5.86
N LYS A 302 18.27 13.01 -6.21
CA LYS A 302 19.19 14.14 -6.00
C LYS A 302 19.32 14.49 -4.52
N THR A 303 18.25 14.34 -3.76
CA THR A 303 18.21 14.65 -2.32
C THR A 303 18.23 13.40 -1.44
N GLY A 304 17.84 12.25 -1.97
CA GLY A 304 17.64 11.00 -1.22
C GLY A 304 16.35 10.98 -0.40
N ASN A 305 15.54 12.03 -0.47
CA ASN A 305 14.33 12.20 0.33
C ASN A 305 13.07 11.77 -0.41
N VAL A 306 12.02 11.45 0.35
CA VAL A 306 10.67 11.31 -0.19
C VAL A 306 10.24 12.66 -0.78
N VAL A 307 9.69 12.62 -1.99
CA VAL A 307 9.12 13.82 -2.63
C VAL A 307 7.89 14.23 -1.85
N ASP A 308 7.89 15.41 -1.24
CA ASP A 308 6.71 15.88 -0.51
C ASP A 308 5.55 16.25 -1.46
N ASN A 309 4.39 15.65 -1.22
CA ASN A 309 3.13 15.99 -1.86
C ASN A 309 1.95 15.45 -1.02
N GLY A 310 1.58 16.19 0.02
CA GLY A 310 0.41 15.86 0.85
C GLY A 310 0.47 14.52 1.59
N GLY A 311 1.67 13.97 1.83
CA GLY A 311 1.83 12.66 2.50
C GLY A 311 1.52 11.43 1.64
N TYR A 312 1.20 11.59 0.35
CA TYR A 312 0.85 10.46 -0.53
C TYR A 312 2.05 9.67 -1.04
N ASN A 313 3.20 10.33 -1.13
CA ASN A 313 4.43 9.77 -1.69
C ASN A 313 5.18 8.84 -0.74
N SER A 314 4.64 8.55 0.44
CA SER A 314 5.08 7.45 1.31
C SER A 314 3.84 6.79 1.91
N THR A 315 3.54 5.57 1.47
CA THR A 315 2.34 4.84 1.87
C THR A 315 2.69 3.45 2.35
N THR A 316 2.30 3.12 3.58
CA THR A 316 2.40 1.76 4.14
C THR A 316 1.04 1.07 4.14
N ARG A 317 0.99 -0.19 3.69
CA ARG A 317 -0.17 -1.08 3.80
C ARG A 317 0.18 -2.34 4.57
N GLU A 318 -0.78 -2.83 5.35
CA GLU A 318 -0.70 -4.16 5.97
C GLU A 318 -1.47 -5.17 5.12
N ILE A 319 -0.88 -6.34 4.92
CA ILE A 319 -1.54 -7.50 4.32
C ILE A 319 -1.45 -8.70 5.26
N THR A 320 -2.37 -9.65 5.11
CA THR A 320 -2.32 -10.94 5.81
C THR A 320 -2.15 -12.06 4.81
N ILE A 321 -1.24 -12.99 5.11
CA ILE A 321 -0.92 -14.13 4.25
C ILE A 321 -1.29 -15.42 4.99
N SER A 322 -2.06 -16.28 4.32
CA SER A 322 -2.53 -17.56 4.85
C SER A 322 -2.49 -18.64 3.76
N ARG A 323 -1.33 -19.26 3.61
CA ARG A 323 -1.09 -20.43 2.75
C ARG A 323 -1.60 -21.70 3.39
#